data_AF-A0A7J6RKA3-F1
#
_entry.id   AF-A0A7J6RKA3-F1
#
_cell.length_a   1.000
_cell.length_b   1.000
_cell.length_c   1.000
_cell.angle_alpha   90.00
_cell.angle_beta   90.00
_cell.angle_gamma   90.00
#
_symmetry.space_group_name_H-M   'P 1'
#
loop_
_entity.id
_entity.type
_entity.pdbx_description
1 polymer ?
#
loop_
_entity_poly.entity_id
_entity_poly.type
_entity_poly.pdbx_seq_one_letter_code
_entity_poly.pdbx_strand_id
1 'polypeptide(L)'
;MPPFMGDADGCRSHMKNHSSSSDSGEPAEIFDRVTAMLRDYVASAEDRGQKVIEFKDPQEIDQIMRQCGCDLSLHDGKRVGAEAIVSACAATLRLSARTGHPQFFNTLFGRSDASGLVGEMLTVACNTSAYTFEIAPVFVMVEASVIDKTVQLVGFDPATSEG
;
A
#
# COMPACT_ATOMS: atom_id res chain seq x y z
N MET A 1 19.12 -17.90 -39.37
CA MET A 1 18.85 -16.48 -39.05
C MET A 1 20.14 -15.72 -39.20
N PRO A 2 20.20 -14.62 -39.98
CA PRO A 2 21.39 -13.80 -40.08
C PRO A 2 21.54 -12.90 -38.84
N PRO A 3 22.75 -12.45 -38.49
CA PRO A 3 22.98 -11.50 -37.41
C PRO A 3 22.89 -10.07 -37.93
N PHE A 4 22.05 -9.23 -37.31
CA PHE A 4 22.07 -7.79 -37.52
C PHE A 4 23.12 -7.15 -36.62
N MET A 5 24.26 -6.84 -37.20
CA MET A 5 25.27 -5.93 -36.66
C MET A 5 25.09 -4.62 -37.44
N GLY A 6 24.65 -3.56 -36.74
CA GLY A 6 24.39 -2.24 -37.30
C GLY A 6 24.96 -1.19 -36.36
N ASP A 7 25.79 -0.33 -36.92
CA ASP A 7 26.79 0.48 -36.25
C ASP A 7 26.23 1.57 -35.33
N ALA A 8 26.98 1.79 -34.24
CA ALA A 8 26.92 2.98 -33.42
C ALA A 8 27.70 4.09 -34.13
N ASP A 9 27.04 5.21 -34.46
CA ASP A 9 27.57 6.57 -34.28
C ASP A 9 26.63 7.62 -34.88
N GLY A 10 26.38 8.68 -34.11
CA GLY A 10 25.91 9.95 -34.66
C GLY A 10 24.50 10.37 -34.25
N CYS A 11 24.35 10.93 -33.04
CA CYS A 11 23.56 12.15 -32.81
C CYS A 11 23.74 12.62 -31.36
N ARG A 12 24.88 13.26 -31.08
CA ARG A 12 25.13 14.01 -29.86
C ARG A 12 25.12 15.51 -30.20
N SER A 13 23.94 16.12 -30.22
CA SER A 13 23.80 17.58 -30.03
C SER A 13 22.32 17.99 -29.96
N HIS A 14 21.81 18.13 -28.74
CA HIS A 14 20.99 19.29 -28.30
C HIS A 14 20.66 19.12 -26.81
N MET A 15 21.60 19.52 -25.96
CA MET A 15 21.32 19.83 -24.56
C MET A 15 20.47 21.11 -24.52
N LYS A 16 19.19 20.97 -24.18
CA LYS A 16 18.45 22.04 -23.52
C LYS A 16 18.45 21.72 -22.03
N ASN A 17 19.18 22.54 -21.28
CA ASN A 17 19.12 22.61 -19.82
C ASN A 17 17.69 22.95 -19.39
N HIS A 18 16.88 21.93 -19.11
CA HIS A 18 15.82 22.08 -18.13
C HIS A 18 16.45 21.83 -16.77
N SER A 19 16.55 22.89 -15.97
CA SER A 19 16.84 22.80 -14.54
C SER A 19 15.70 22.06 -13.84
N SER A 20 15.76 20.72 -13.79
CA SER A 20 14.90 19.88 -12.96
C SER A 20 15.64 19.53 -11.68
N SER A 21 15.66 20.45 -10.72
CA SER A 21 16.32 20.27 -9.43
C SER A 21 15.30 20.36 -8.29
N SER A 22 14.74 19.20 -7.87
CA SER A 22 14.36 18.82 -6.49
C SER A 22 13.39 17.63 -6.38
N ASP A 23 12.67 17.24 -7.44
CA ASP A 23 11.49 16.35 -7.34
C ASP A 23 11.79 14.83 -7.28
N SER A 24 13.00 14.38 -7.62
CA SER A 24 13.30 12.94 -7.71
C SER A 24 13.47 12.24 -6.35
N GLY A 25 13.69 13.00 -5.27
CA GLY A 25 13.92 12.47 -3.92
C GLY A 25 12.67 12.39 -3.05
N GLU A 26 11.69 13.25 -3.33
CA GLU A 26 10.48 13.40 -2.51
C GLU A 26 9.63 12.11 -2.45
N PRO A 27 9.38 11.39 -3.58
CA PRO A 27 8.63 10.13 -3.53
C PRO A 27 9.35 9.03 -2.74
N ALA A 28 10.68 8.95 -2.86
CA ALA A 28 11.50 7.97 -2.13
C ALA A 28 11.50 8.28 -0.63
N GLU A 29 11.61 9.55 -0.26
CA GLU A 29 11.53 9.99 1.13
C GLU A 29 10.17 9.63 1.78
N ILE A 30 9.07 9.91 1.08
CA ILE A 30 7.72 9.55 1.55
C ILE A 30 7.66 8.04 1.76
N PHE A 31 8.10 7.25 0.77
CA PHE A 31 8.04 5.79 0.83
C PHE A 31 8.83 5.24 2.04
N ASP A 32 10.06 5.69 2.23
CA ASP A 32 10.93 5.20 3.30
C ASP A 32 10.38 5.55 4.69
N ARG A 33 9.94 6.80 4.89
CA ARG A 33 9.41 7.27 6.17
C ARG A 33 8.08 6.61 6.51
N VAL A 34 7.17 6.52 5.54
CA VAL A 34 5.85 5.89 5.76
C VAL A 34 6.02 4.39 6.00
N THR A 35 6.89 3.70 5.27
CA THR A 35 7.12 2.26 5.48
C THR A 35 7.74 1.97 6.84
N ALA A 36 8.68 2.81 7.31
CA ALA A 36 9.20 2.72 8.67
C ALA A 36 8.09 2.90 9.72
N MET A 37 7.25 3.91 9.55
CA MET A 37 6.10 4.18 10.44
C MET A 37 5.09 3.02 10.46
N LEU A 38 4.78 2.43 9.30
CA LEU A 38 3.89 1.28 9.20
C LEU A 38 4.47 0.05 9.91
N ARG A 39 5.78 -0.19 9.77
CA ARG A 39 6.49 -1.27 10.48
C ARG A 39 6.34 -1.11 12.00
N ASP A 40 6.58 0.09 12.53
CA ASP A 40 6.47 0.36 13.97
C ASP A 40 5.02 0.24 14.47
N TYR A 41 4.06 0.68 13.66
CA TYR A 41 2.63 0.55 13.96
C TYR A 41 2.20 -0.93 14.07
N VAL A 42 2.67 -1.78 13.15
CA VAL A 42 2.39 -3.22 13.16
C VAL A 42 3.08 -3.91 14.33
N ALA A 43 4.35 -3.57 14.61
CA ALA A 43 5.11 -4.13 15.72
C ALA A 43 4.48 -3.80 17.10
N SER A 44 3.76 -2.69 17.20
CA SER A 44 3.05 -2.27 18.42
C SER A 44 1.58 -2.68 18.47
N ALA A 45 1.11 -3.53 17.56
CA ALA A 45 -0.31 -3.91 17.48
C ALA A 45 -0.84 -4.57 18.77
N GLU A 46 0.01 -5.28 19.51
CA GLU A 46 -0.35 -6.00 20.74
C GLU A 46 -0.08 -5.22 22.03
N ASP A 47 0.42 -3.98 21.92
CA ASP A 47 0.73 -3.13 23.07
C ASP A 47 -0.55 -2.65 23.77
N ARG A 48 -0.84 -3.24 24.94
CA ARG A 48 -1.99 -2.90 25.78
C ARG A 48 -1.90 -1.53 26.45
N GLY A 49 -0.73 -0.88 26.40
CA GLY A 49 -0.57 0.51 26.86
C GLY A 49 -1.16 1.53 25.88
N GLN A 50 -1.45 1.11 24.65
CA GLN A 50 -1.98 1.97 23.61
C GLN A 50 -3.51 2.06 23.67
N LYS A 51 -4.05 3.15 23.16
CA LYS A 51 -5.51 3.26 22.99
C LYS A 51 -5.95 2.37 21.83
N VAL A 52 -7.08 1.68 22.00
CA VAL A 52 -7.77 0.97 20.91
C VAL A 52 -8.17 1.95 19.81
N ILE A 53 -8.64 3.14 20.18
CA ILE A 53 -8.97 4.23 19.28
C ILE A 53 -8.81 5.55 20.04
N GLU A 54 -8.19 6.55 19.40
CA GLU A 54 -8.25 7.93 19.88
C GLU A 54 -9.42 8.64 19.20
N PHE A 55 -10.62 8.47 19.76
CA PHE A 55 -11.84 9.00 19.17
C PHE A 55 -11.82 10.54 19.09
N LYS A 56 -12.22 11.05 17.93
CA LYS A 56 -12.35 12.47 17.59
C LYS A 56 -13.60 12.67 16.75
N ASP A 57 -14.28 13.80 16.94
CA ASP A 57 -15.41 14.16 16.08
C ASP A 57 -14.92 14.62 14.69
N PRO A 58 -15.80 14.64 13.66
CA PRO A 58 -15.40 15.01 12.31
C PRO A 58 -14.75 16.41 12.21
N GLN A 59 -15.21 17.39 13.00
CA GLN A 59 -14.65 18.74 12.99
C GLN A 59 -13.23 18.76 13.56
N GLU A 60 -12.97 18.00 14.63
CA GLU A 60 -11.64 17.81 15.19
C GLU A 60 -10.70 17.14 14.18
N ILE A 61 -11.16 16.10 13.45
CA ILE A 61 -10.36 15.41 12.44
C ILE A 61 -9.99 16.37 11.30
N ASP A 62 -10.96 17.12 10.77
CA ASP A 62 -10.72 18.15 9.75
C ASP A 62 -9.67 19.16 10.19
N GLN A 63 -9.75 19.61 11.44
CA GLN A 63 -8.79 20.56 11.99
C GLN A 63 -7.39 19.96 12.10
N ILE A 64 -7.27 18.71 12.56
CA ILE A 64 -5.99 17.99 12.65
C ILE A 64 -5.37 17.81 11.26
N MET A 65 -6.16 17.40 10.27
CA MET A 65 -5.66 17.19 8.90
C MET A 65 -5.17 18.51 8.28
N ARG A 66 -5.88 19.62 8.49
CA ARG A 66 -5.40 20.96 8.11
C ARG A 66 -4.09 21.35 8.81
N GLN A 67 -3.94 21.03 10.10
CA GLN A 67 -2.69 21.26 10.85
C GLN A 67 -1.52 20.44 10.30
N CYS A 68 -1.78 19.23 9.80
CA CYS A 68 -0.80 18.42 9.08
C CYS A 68 -0.43 18.98 7.70
N GLY A 69 -1.11 20.03 7.22
CA GLY A 69 -0.90 20.56 5.87
C GLY A 69 -1.64 19.78 4.77
N CYS A 70 -2.55 18.87 5.14
CA CYS A 70 -3.38 18.10 4.23
C CYS A 70 -4.86 18.41 4.48
N ASP A 71 -5.37 19.51 3.92
CA ASP A 71 -6.79 19.86 4.04
C ASP A 71 -7.67 18.85 3.28
N LEU A 72 -8.63 18.23 3.98
CA LEU A 72 -9.57 17.28 3.41
C LEU A 72 -10.55 17.91 2.39
N SER A 73 -10.67 19.24 2.38
CA SER A 73 -11.51 19.94 1.40
C SER A 73 -11.00 19.79 -0.04
N LEU A 74 -9.68 19.62 -0.23
CA LEU A 74 -9.01 19.55 -1.53
C LEU A 74 -9.29 20.77 -2.45
N HIS A 75 -9.81 21.88 -1.90
CA HIS A 75 -10.38 22.97 -2.70
C HIS A 75 -9.34 23.85 -3.41
N ASP A 76 -8.07 23.85 -2.99
CA ASP A 76 -7.07 24.79 -3.49
C ASP A 76 -6.21 24.25 -4.66
N GLY A 77 -6.34 22.97 -4.99
CA GLY A 77 -5.59 22.29 -6.05
C GLY A 77 -4.07 22.33 -5.83
N LYS A 78 -3.60 22.64 -4.63
CA LYS A 78 -2.16 22.76 -4.34
C LYS A 78 -1.57 21.39 -4.06
N ARG A 79 -0.36 21.20 -4.58
CA ARG A 79 0.48 20.07 -4.19
C ARG A 79 0.91 20.27 -2.74
N VAL A 80 0.86 19.20 -1.98
CA VAL A 80 1.40 19.12 -0.62
C VAL A 80 2.77 18.45 -0.68
N GLY A 81 3.71 18.89 0.15
CA GLY A 81 5.06 18.31 0.20
C GLY A 81 5.13 17.05 1.07
N ALA A 82 6.26 16.34 1.02
CA ALA A 82 6.51 15.11 1.77
C ALA A 82 6.21 15.21 3.26
N GLU A 83 6.62 16.29 3.92
CA GLU A 83 6.36 16.48 5.36
C GLU A 83 4.87 16.48 5.69
N ALA A 84 4.06 17.14 4.86
CA ALA A 84 2.62 17.19 5.06
C ALA A 84 1.99 15.80 4.89
N ILE A 85 2.43 15.07 3.85
CA ILE A 85 1.98 13.69 3.58
C ILE A 85 2.35 12.76 4.75
N VAL A 86 3.61 12.79 5.19
CA VAL A 86 4.07 11.94 6.30
C VAL A 86 3.35 12.30 7.60
N SER A 87 3.15 13.59 7.89
CA SER A 87 2.39 14.04 9.05
C SER A 87 0.93 13.58 8.99
N ALA A 88 0.30 13.63 7.81
CA ALA A 88 -1.05 13.16 7.61
C ALA A 88 -1.14 11.65 7.81
N CYS A 89 -0.21 10.85 7.27
CA CYS A 89 -0.15 9.41 7.51
C CYS A 89 -0.04 9.08 9.01
N ALA A 90 0.80 9.80 9.75
CA ALA A 90 0.93 9.62 11.20
C ALA A 90 -0.39 9.92 11.93
N ALA A 91 -1.06 11.02 11.57
CA ALA A 91 -2.36 11.37 12.12
C ALA A 91 -3.42 10.30 11.79
N THR A 92 -3.44 9.80 10.55
CA THR A 92 -4.35 8.73 10.13
C THR A 92 -4.15 7.46 10.96
N LEU A 93 -2.91 7.00 11.15
CA LEU A 93 -2.61 5.82 11.96
C LEU A 93 -3.01 6.01 13.44
N ARG A 94 -2.78 7.21 14.00
CA ARG A 94 -3.12 7.54 15.38
C ARG A 94 -4.62 7.59 15.65
N LEU A 95 -5.38 8.18 14.73
CA LEU A 95 -6.82 8.42 14.88
C LEU A 95 -7.67 7.22 14.44
N SER A 96 -7.10 6.31 13.65
CA SER A 96 -7.77 5.08 13.24
C SER A 96 -7.89 4.07 14.38
N ALA A 97 -8.94 3.27 14.36
CA ALA A 97 -9.08 2.14 15.28
C ALA A 97 -7.96 1.12 15.05
N ARG A 98 -7.28 0.73 16.13
CA ARG A 98 -6.26 -0.32 16.13
C ARG A 98 -6.93 -1.68 16.15
N THR A 99 -7.29 -2.20 14.98
CA THR A 99 -7.99 -3.50 14.84
C THR A 99 -7.15 -4.70 15.28
N GLY A 100 -5.83 -4.55 15.38
CA GLY A 100 -4.93 -5.56 15.94
C GLY A 100 -4.82 -5.55 17.47
N HIS A 101 -5.41 -4.55 18.15
CA HIS A 101 -5.31 -4.43 19.59
C HIS A 101 -6.03 -5.60 20.30
N PRO A 102 -5.44 -6.22 21.35
CA PRO A 102 -6.04 -7.38 22.04
C PRO A 102 -7.40 -7.11 22.70
N GLN A 103 -7.79 -5.85 22.81
CA GLN A 103 -9.05 -5.40 23.40
C GLN A 103 -10.03 -4.81 22.35
N PHE A 104 -9.76 -4.99 21.05
CA PHE A 104 -10.66 -4.60 19.99
C PHE A 104 -11.63 -5.75 19.67
N PHE A 105 -12.91 -5.58 19.99
CA PHE A 105 -13.95 -6.62 19.85
C PHE A 105 -15.15 -6.19 19.00
N ASN A 106 -15.00 -5.10 18.24
CA ASN A 106 -16.14 -4.47 17.56
C ASN A 106 -16.57 -5.20 16.28
N THR A 107 -15.72 -6.06 15.72
CA THR A 107 -15.93 -6.70 14.42
C THR A 107 -15.64 -8.19 14.47
N LEU A 108 -16.09 -8.93 13.44
CA LEU A 108 -15.81 -10.36 13.25
C LEU A 108 -14.40 -10.64 12.72
N PHE A 109 -13.64 -9.58 12.41
CA PHE A 109 -12.23 -9.64 12.09
C PHE A 109 -11.44 -8.77 13.07
N GLY A 110 -10.15 -9.04 13.17
CA GLY A 110 -9.22 -8.30 13.99
C GLY A 110 -7.86 -8.98 13.89
N ARG A 111 -6.80 -8.28 14.29
CA ARG A 111 -5.41 -8.77 14.21
C ARG A 111 -5.00 -9.14 12.78
N SER A 112 -4.22 -8.27 12.17
CA SER A 112 -3.54 -8.58 10.91
C SER A 112 -2.40 -9.56 11.19
N ASP A 113 -2.31 -10.63 10.41
CA ASP A 113 -1.13 -11.50 10.34
C ASP A 113 -0.05 -10.82 9.48
N ALA A 114 1.22 -10.99 9.87
CA ALA A 114 2.34 -10.37 9.18
C ALA A 114 2.49 -10.85 7.73
N SER A 115 2.20 -12.13 7.45
CA SER A 115 2.26 -12.68 6.09
C SER A 115 1.14 -12.11 5.22
N GLY A 116 -0.07 -11.98 5.77
CA GLY A 116 -1.20 -11.33 5.12
C GLY A 116 -0.89 -9.89 4.70
N LEU A 117 -0.32 -9.09 5.62
CA LEU A 117 0.08 -7.72 5.32
C LEU A 117 1.15 -7.63 4.23
N VAL A 118 2.17 -8.49 4.27
CA VAL A 118 3.20 -8.54 3.23
C VAL A 118 2.58 -8.93 1.88
N GLY A 119 1.61 -9.85 1.87
CA GLY A 119 0.85 -10.21 0.68
C GLY A 119 0.06 -9.03 0.09
N GLU A 120 -0.59 -8.23 0.93
CA GLU A 120 -1.27 -6.99 0.51
C GLU A 120 -0.28 -5.98 -0.09
N MET A 121 0.86 -5.75 0.58
CA MET A 121 1.91 -4.85 0.08
C MET A 121 2.47 -5.32 -1.28
N LEU A 122 2.72 -6.63 -1.43
CA LEU A 122 3.19 -7.22 -2.68
C LEU A 122 2.16 -7.02 -3.80
N THR A 123 0.88 -7.26 -3.49
CA THR A 123 -0.21 -7.12 -4.47
C THR A 123 -0.32 -5.67 -4.95
N VAL A 124 -0.28 -4.69 -4.03
CA VAL A 124 -0.31 -3.26 -4.37
C VAL A 124 0.93 -2.84 -5.16
N ALA A 125 2.11 -3.35 -4.80
CA ALA A 125 3.36 -3.03 -5.50
C ALA A 125 3.38 -3.58 -6.94
N CYS A 126 2.79 -4.75 -7.18
CA CYS A 126 2.68 -5.30 -8.54
C CYS A 126 1.67 -4.55 -9.41
N ASN A 127 0.65 -3.93 -8.82
CA ASN A 127 -0.38 -3.13 -9.50
C ASN A 127 -0.92 -3.79 -10.79
N THR A 128 -1.15 -5.10 -10.74
CA THR A 128 -1.71 -5.90 -11.84
C THR A 128 -3.13 -6.35 -11.51
N SER A 129 -3.80 -6.96 -12.47
CA SER A 129 -5.12 -7.57 -12.31
C SER A 129 -5.05 -9.04 -12.68
N ALA A 130 -5.61 -9.92 -11.84
CA ALA A 130 -5.71 -11.36 -12.10
C ALA A 130 -6.74 -11.72 -13.20
N TYR A 131 -7.00 -10.81 -14.14
CA TYR A 131 -7.98 -10.99 -15.21
C TYR A 131 -7.48 -11.95 -16.31
N THR A 132 -6.19 -11.93 -16.62
CA THR A 132 -5.59 -12.88 -17.57
C THR A 132 -4.25 -13.41 -17.06
N PHE A 133 -3.92 -14.61 -17.51
CA PHE A 133 -2.64 -15.25 -17.18
C PHE A 133 -1.44 -14.44 -17.69
N GLU A 134 -1.58 -13.70 -18.79
CA GLU A 134 -0.49 -12.92 -19.40
C GLU A 134 0.06 -11.83 -18.47
N ILE A 135 -0.81 -11.14 -17.73
CA ILE A 135 -0.41 -10.00 -16.89
C ILE A 135 -0.28 -10.36 -15.40
N ALA A 136 -0.79 -11.52 -14.99
CA ALA A 136 -0.81 -11.94 -13.59
C ALA A 136 -0.59 -13.46 -13.40
N PRO A 137 0.44 -14.07 -14.01
CA PRO A 137 0.59 -15.52 -14.07
C PRO A 137 0.71 -16.17 -12.68
N VAL A 138 1.44 -15.53 -11.76
CA VAL A 138 1.61 -16.05 -10.39
C VAL A 138 0.31 -15.93 -9.59
N PHE A 139 -0.38 -14.79 -9.68
CA PHE A 139 -1.63 -14.59 -8.92
C PHE A 139 -2.74 -15.53 -9.39
N VAL A 140 -2.84 -15.80 -10.70
CA VAL A 140 -3.79 -16.79 -11.24
C VAL A 140 -3.51 -18.19 -10.69
N MET A 141 -2.23 -18.60 -10.63
CA MET A 141 -1.87 -19.91 -10.08
C MET A 141 -2.12 -20.02 -8.57
N VAL A 142 -1.87 -18.94 -7.82
CA VAL A 142 -2.17 -18.86 -6.39
C VAL A 142 -3.67 -18.95 -6.15
N GLU A 143 -4.48 -18.21 -6.92
CA GLU A 143 -5.94 -18.25 -6.83
C GLU A 143 -6.49 -19.66 -7.06
N ALA A 144 -6.07 -20.32 -8.15
CA ALA A 144 -6.44 -21.71 -8.44
C ALA A 144 -6.10 -22.65 -7.27
N SER A 145 -4.89 -22.53 -6.71
CA SER A 145 -4.44 -23.38 -5.59
C SER A 145 -5.25 -23.14 -4.30
N VAL A 146 -5.65 -21.90 -4.02
CA VAL A 146 -6.47 -21.54 -2.85
C VAL A 146 -7.90 -22.03 -3.02
N ILE A 147 -8.47 -21.92 -4.22
CA ILE A 147 -9.81 -22.44 -4.55
C ILE A 147 -9.81 -23.96 -4.36
N ASP A 148 -8.86 -24.68 -4.97
CA ASP A 148 -8.73 -26.14 -4.83
C ASP A 148 -8.67 -26.55 -3.35
N LYS A 149 -7.87 -25.84 -2.56
CA LYS A 149 -7.75 -26.13 -1.13
C LYS A 149 -9.06 -25.87 -0.38
N THR A 150 -9.77 -24.81 -0.74
CA THR A 150 -11.05 -24.45 -0.12
C THR A 150 -12.12 -25.49 -0.43
N VAL A 151 -12.23 -25.91 -1.69
CA VAL A 151 -13.13 -26.98 -2.16
C VAL A 151 -12.89 -28.28 -1.38
N GLN A 152 -11.63 -28.67 -1.20
CA GLN A 152 -11.27 -29.85 -0.39
C GLN A 152 -11.67 -29.69 1.09
N LEU A 153 -11.49 -28.51 1.68
CA LEU A 153 -11.85 -28.26 3.09
C LEU A 153 -13.35 -28.33 3.33
N VAL A 154 -14.16 -27.94 2.33
CA VAL A 154 -15.62 -28.09 2.37
C VAL A 154 -16.03 -29.57 2.20
N GLY A 155 -15.17 -30.41 1.62
CA GLY A 155 -15.39 -31.84 1.44
C GLY A 155 -15.82 -32.25 0.03
N PHE A 156 -15.68 -31.35 -0.95
CA PHE A 156 -15.91 -31.66 -2.36
C PHE A 156 -14.67 -32.31 -2.99
N ASP A 157 -14.87 -33.23 -3.92
CA ASP A 157 -13.79 -33.86 -4.69
C ASP A 157 -13.37 -32.93 -5.83
N PRO A 158 -12.12 -32.42 -5.84
CA PRO A 158 -11.62 -31.56 -6.91
C PRO A 158 -11.68 -32.21 -8.30
N ALA A 159 -11.62 -33.54 -8.39
CA ALA A 159 -11.67 -34.26 -9.66
C ALA A 159 -13.07 -34.30 -10.30
N THR A 160 -14.12 -34.08 -9.51
CA THR A 160 -15.52 -34.13 -9.97
C THR A 160 -16.27 -32.82 -9.78
N SER A 161 -15.64 -31.82 -9.14
CA SER A 161 -16.22 -30.51 -8.93
C SER A 161 -15.97 -29.64 -10.15
N GLU A 162 -17.02 -29.11 -10.76
CA GLU A 162 -16.88 -28.09 -11.80
C GLU A 162 -16.71 -26.72 -11.12
N GLY A 163 -15.49 -26.19 -11.14
CA GLY A 163 -15.15 -24.88 -10.58
C GLY A 163 -13.66 -24.70 -10.38
#